data_AF-A0A4Q7N727-F1
#
_entry.id   AF-A0A4Q7N727-F1
#
_cell.length_a   1.000
_cell.length_b   1.000
_cell.length_c   1.000
_cell.angle_alpha   90.00
_cell.angle_beta   90.00
_cell.angle_gamma   90.00
#
_symmetry.space_group_name_H-M   'P 1'
#
loop_
_entity.id
_entity.type
_entity.pdbx_description
1 polymer ?
#
loop_
_entity_poly.entity_id
_entity_poly.type
_entity_poly.pdbx_seq_one_letter_code
_entity_poly.pdbx_strand_id
1 'polypeptide(L)'
;MGGFQGGWVFGRALTQTFLSHGHCGPMSRPANKAGGTYLPPHGFKGTEGAMGVNWYEGMMRWAPHVDADGRVYPLTHLHPFRYELTISDQERVEIRVAFAMHCFTRARAESGGPSQLYKDERETRSFCPDRYALSPRLPTIARELATRRCGYAKSENYVTVDVPVAEGKAALYGVFLNVLRVKDSAGPAVLLTIQSAYELVLGRQLPMRGSIRFTRLVELTLQGIKPRPPRN
;
A
#
# COMPACT_ATOMS: atom_id res chain seq x y z
N MET A 1 -38.34 -21.95 -69.10
CA MET A 1 -38.80 -20.60 -68.70
C MET A 1 -38.60 -20.49 -67.20
N GLY A 2 -37.76 -19.66 -66.62
CA GLY A 2 -36.63 -18.85 -67.07
C GLY A 2 -35.79 -18.63 -65.82
N GLY A 3 -34.48 -18.88 -65.91
CA GLY A 3 -33.55 -18.57 -64.83
C GLY A 3 -33.12 -17.11 -64.89
N PHE A 4 -32.61 -16.59 -63.77
CA PHE A 4 -31.66 -15.49 -63.76
C PHE A 4 -30.66 -15.68 -62.60
N GLN A 5 -29.39 -15.53 -62.97
CA GLN A 5 -28.18 -15.67 -62.17
C GLN A 5 -27.79 -14.32 -61.53
N GLY A 6 -26.87 -14.39 -60.55
CA GLY A 6 -25.96 -13.30 -60.18
C GLY A 6 -26.27 -12.70 -58.80
N GLY A 7 -25.33 -12.54 -57.87
CA GLY A 7 -23.89 -12.69 -57.92
C GLY A 7 -23.30 -12.65 -56.51
N TRP A 8 -22.09 -13.19 -56.41
CA TRP A 8 -21.26 -13.17 -55.20
C TRP A 8 -20.64 -11.79 -55.01
N VAL A 9 -20.72 -11.23 -53.80
CA VAL A 9 -19.76 -10.21 -53.32
C VAL A 9 -19.35 -10.56 -51.90
N PHE A 10 -18.06 -10.89 -51.76
CA PHE A 10 -17.34 -10.98 -50.50
C PHE A 10 -17.33 -9.63 -49.78
N GLY A 11 -17.77 -9.62 -48.53
CA GLY A 11 -17.64 -8.48 -47.63
C GLY A 11 -17.11 -8.92 -46.27
N ARG A 12 -15.81 -9.25 -46.19
CA ARG A 12 -15.09 -9.29 -44.93
C ARG A 12 -14.95 -7.85 -44.42
N ALA A 13 -15.57 -7.54 -43.28
CA ALA A 13 -15.18 -6.40 -42.47
C ALA A 13 -14.93 -6.90 -41.04
N LEU A 14 -13.68 -7.30 -40.83
CA LEU A 14 -13.04 -7.34 -39.52
C LEU A 14 -12.93 -5.90 -39.01
N THR A 15 -13.60 -5.58 -37.91
CA THR A 15 -13.14 -4.49 -37.04
C THR A 15 -13.01 -5.04 -35.63
N GLN A 16 -11.82 -5.61 -35.42
CA GLN A 16 -11.17 -5.71 -34.12
C GLN A 16 -11.33 -4.39 -33.37
N THR A 17 -12.11 -4.39 -32.30
CA THR A 17 -11.95 -3.37 -31.27
C THR A 17 -10.80 -3.83 -30.39
N PHE A 18 -9.62 -3.27 -30.65
CA PHE A 18 -8.44 -3.40 -29.81
C PHE A 18 -8.72 -2.76 -28.45
N LEU A 19 -9.12 -3.57 -27.47
CA LEU A 19 -8.82 -3.27 -26.07
C LEU A 19 -7.32 -3.54 -25.89
N SER A 20 -6.50 -2.49 -26.02
CA SER A 20 -5.11 -2.56 -25.59
C SER A 20 -5.09 -2.77 -24.09
N HIS A 21 -5.09 -4.03 -23.67
CA HIS A 21 -4.63 -4.41 -22.35
C HIS A 21 -3.14 -4.11 -22.33
N GLY A 22 -2.79 -2.95 -21.75
CA GLY A 22 -1.43 -2.63 -21.35
C GLY A 22 -1.00 -3.60 -20.27
N HIS A 23 -0.59 -4.80 -20.67
CA HIS A 23 0.00 -5.79 -19.80
C HIS A 23 1.38 -5.24 -19.39
N CYS A 24 1.43 -4.53 -18.26
CA CYS A 24 2.69 -4.07 -17.68
C CYS A 24 3.46 -5.29 -17.14
N GLY A 25 4.20 -5.95 -18.03
CA GLY A 25 5.19 -6.95 -17.66
C GLY A 25 6.30 -6.36 -16.77
N PRO A 26 6.96 -7.18 -15.96
CA PRO A 26 8.03 -6.71 -15.08
C PRO A 26 9.27 -6.38 -15.91
N MET A 27 9.59 -5.09 -16.06
CA MET A 27 10.89 -4.67 -16.56
C MET A 27 11.96 -4.81 -15.48
N SER A 28 13.08 -5.39 -15.88
CA SER A 28 14.30 -5.62 -15.10
C SER A 28 14.82 -4.33 -14.48
N ARG A 29 15.23 -4.40 -13.21
CA ARG A 29 15.82 -3.29 -12.45
C ARG A 29 17.22 -2.96 -12.98
N PRO A 30 17.58 -1.67 -13.16
CA PRO A 30 18.97 -1.26 -12.97
C PRO A 30 19.32 -1.41 -11.49
N ALA A 31 20.51 -1.94 -11.21
CA ALA A 31 21.02 -2.11 -9.86
C ALA A 31 21.28 -0.75 -9.21
N ASN A 32 20.35 -0.28 -8.36
CA ASN A 32 20.62 0.86 -7.50
C ASN A 32 21.15 0.36 -6.15
N LYS A 33 22.48 0.47 -5.98
CA LYS A 33 23.15 0.33 -4.69
C LYS A 33 22.85 1.58 -3.86
N ALA A 34 21.87 1.49 -2.96
CA ALA A 34 21.78 2.40 -1.83
C ALA A 34 21.22 1.62 -0.63
N GLY A 35 22.12 1.15 0.22
CA GLY A 35 21.80 0.71 1.56
C GLY A 35 21.44 1.92 2.40
N GLY A 36 20.18 2.35 2.36
CA GLY A 36 19.65 3.36 3.27
C GLY A 36 19.01 2.68 4.47
N THR A 37 19.75 2.56 5.58
CA THR A 37 19.14 2.32 6.89
C THR A 37 18.29 3.54 7.25
N TYR A 38 17.02 3.31 7.59
CA TYR A 38 16.15 4.34 8.15
C TYR A 38 16.73 4.77 9.51
N LEU A 39 17.42 5.89 9.51
CA LEU A 39 17.80 6.62 10.72
C LEU A 39 16.89 7.84 10.81
N PRO A 40 16.23 8.10 11.96
CA PRO A 40 15.67 9.41 12.20
C PRO A 40 16.81 10.45 12.16
N PRO A 41 16.60 11.65 11.61
CA PRO A 41 17.64 12.66 11.51
C PRO A 41 18.11 13.06 12.90
N HIS A 42 19.38 12.78 13.21
CA HIS A 42 20.05 13.29 14.40
C HIS A 42 20.44 14.76 14.16
N GLY A 43 19.94 15.63 15.04
CA GLY A 43 20.41 17.02 15.15
C GLY A 43 19.37 18.06 14.78
N PHE A 44 18.41 18.31 15.68
CA PHE A 44 17.74 19.61 15.74
C PHE A 44 17.92 20.15 17.16
N LYS A 45 18.94 21.01 17.33
CA LYS A 45 19.02 21.93 18.47
C LYS A 45 17.99 23.02 18.21
N GLY A 46 17.16 23.31 19.22
CA GLY A 46 16.09 24.28 19.10
C GLY A 46 16.58 25.67 18.72
N THR A 47 15.86 26.30 17.81
CA THR A 47 15.59 27.73 17.80
C THR A 47 14.16 27.94 17.31
N GLU A 48 13.48 28.87 17.97
CA GLU A 48 12.09 29.28 17.77
C GLU A 48 11.77 29.65 16.31
N GLY A 49 10.53 29.38 15.90
CA GLY A 49 9.91 30.07 14.77
C GLY A 49 9.96 29.36 13.42
N ALA A 50 9.38 28.17 13.30
CA ALA A 50 8.83 27.68 12.02
C ALA A 50 7.83 26.53 12.29
N MET A 51 6.54 26.83 12.10
CA MET A 51 5.41 25.90 11.87
C MET A 51 5.68 24.43 12.22
N GLY A 52 5.71 24.13 13.52
CA GLY A 52 5.82 22.77 14.02
C GLY A 52 4.57 21.98 13.66
N VAL A 53 4.70 20.98 12.79
CA VAL A 53 3.69 19.94 12.62
C VAL A 53 3.62 19.21 13.96
N ASN A 54 2.60 19.53 14.74
CA ASN A 54 2.29 18.82 15.97
C ASN A 54 1.80 17.41 15.58
N TRP A 55 2.73 16.46 15.51
CA TRP A 55 2.49 15.04 15.21
C TRP A 55 1.56 14.35 16.22
N TYR A 56 1.18 15.04 17.30
CA TYR A 56 0.38 14.48 18.37
C TYR A 56 -1.13 14.48 18.09
N GLU A 57 -1.61 15.31 17.14
CA GLU A 57 -2.99 15.28 16.60
C GLU A 57 -3.04 15.33 15.05
N GLY A 58 -1.87 15.44 14.39
CA GLY A 58 -1.66 15.66 12.94
C GLY A 58 -1.44 14.40 12.09
N MET A 59 -2.50 13.61 11.94
CA MET A 59 -2.52 12.47 11.03
C MET A 59 -2.81 12.93 9.59
N MET A 60 -1.82 12.77 8.69
CA MET A 60 -1.89 13.30 7.31
C MET A 60 -3.15 12.82 6.57
N ARG A 61 -3.94 13.79 6.09
CA ARG A 61 -5.09 13.55 5.22
C ARG A 61 -4.66 13.70 3.78
N TRP A 62 -4.98 12.70 2.96
CA TRP A 62 -4.67 12.73 1.53
C TRP A 62 -5.67 13.60 0.77
N ALA A 63 -5.14 14.53 -0.02
CA ALA A 63 -5.91 15.28 -1.01
C ALA A 63 -6.34 14.33 -2.14
N PRO A 64 -7.50 14.53 -2.79
CA PRO A 64 -7.87 13.73 -3.95
C PRO A 64 -6.85 13.91 -5.08
N HIS A 65 -6.67 12.88 -5.90
CA HIS A 65 -5.93 12.98 -7.15
C HIS A 65 -6.87 13.33 -8.30
N VAL A 66 -6.41 14.15 -9.25
CA VAL A 66 -7.15 14.50 -10.47
C VAL A 66 -6.23 14.22 -11.65
N ASP A 67 -6.68 13.39 -12.58
CA ASP A 67 -5.91 13.05 -13.77
C ASP A 67 -6.08 14.09 -14.90
N ALA A 68 -5.45 13.83 -16.05
CA ALA A 68 -5.47 14.74 -17.20
C ALA A 68 -6.87 14.96 -17.77
N ASP A 69 -7.76 13.97 -17.62
CA ASP A 69 -9.12 13.97 -18.14
C ASP A 69 -10.11 14.59 -17.13
N GLY A 70 -9.61 15.10 -15.99
CA GLY A 70 -10.41 15.68 -14.93
C GLY A 70 -11.10 14.65 -14.03
N ARG A 71 -10.77 13.36 -14.16
CA ARG A 71 -11.34 12.32 -13.30
C ARG A 71 -10.74 12.43 -11.90
N VAL A 72 -11.63 12.46 -10.92
CA VAL A 72 -11.27 12.60 -9.50
C VAL A 72 -11.18 11.23 -8.84
N TYR A 73 -10.11 11.02 -8.09
CA TYR A 73 -9.85 9.84 -7.27
C TYR A 73 -9.81 10.25 -5.79
N PRO A 74 -10.93 10.10 -5.05
CA PRO A 74 -10.99 10.39 -3.62
C PRO A 74 -10.05 9.51 -2.81
N LEU A 75 -9.28 10.07 -1.87
CA LEU A 75 -8.36 9.33 -0.99
C LEU A 75 -8.80 9.33 0.48
N THR A 76 -10.08 9.61 0.75
CA THR A 76 -10.65 9.71 2.10
C THR A 76 -10.64 8.39 2.85
N HIS A 77 -10.72 7.25 2.16
CA HIS A 77 -10.60 5.92 2.78
C HIS A 77 -9.19 5.64 3.31
N LEU A 78 -8.18 6.38 2.85
CA LEU A 78 -6.80 6.32 3.36
C LEU A 78 -6.51 7.41 4.39
N HIS A 79 -7.55 8.08 4.91
CA HIS A 79 -7.36 8.96 6.06
C HIS A 79 -7.14 8.12 7.32
N PRO A 80 -6.22 8.55 8.19
CA PRO A 80 -5.92 7.80 9.40
C PRO A 80 -7.12 7.62 10.32
N PHE A 81 -7.12 6.53 11.08
CA PHE A 81 -8.16 6.23 12.06
C PHE A 81 -7.57 5.50 13.25
N ARG A 82 -8.38 5.32 14.30
CA ARG A 82 -8.02 4.58 15.50
C ARG A 82 -9.03 3.48 15.80
N TYR A 83 -8.56 2.41 16.43
CA TYR A 83 -9.42 1.38 17.02
C TYR A 83 -8.74 0.79 18.25
N GLU A 84 -9.52 0.18 19.14
CA GLU A 84 -8.98 -0.54 20.30
C GLU A 84 -8.78 -2.02 19.96
N LEU A 85 -7.64 -2.57 20.37
CA LEU A 85 -7.32 -3.97 20.27
C LEU A 85 -7.21 -4.57 21.68
N THR A 86 -8.01 -5.60 21.95
CA THR A 86 -7.87 -6.43 23.16
C THR A 86 -6.79 -7.49 22.91
N ILE A 87 -5.70 -7.42 23.66
CA ILE A 87 -4.60 -8.40 23.58
C ILE A 87 -4.81 -9.53 24.59
N SER A 88 -5.29 -9.18 25.77
CA SER A 88 -5.70 -10.11 26.84
C SER A 88 -6.93 -9.54 27.54
N ASP A 89 -7.57 -10.32 28.40
CA ASP A 89 -8.77 -9.91 29.14
C ASP A 89 -8.59 -8.62 29.97
N GLN A 90 -7.34 -8.23 30.25
CA GLN A 90 -6.99 -7.08 31.06
C GLN A 90 -6.25 -5.98 30.29
N GLU A 91 -5.83 -6.23 29.04
CA GLU A 91 -4.99 -5.30 28.28
C GLU A 91 -5.66 -4.86 26.97
N ARG A 92 -6.03 -3.58 26.94
CA ARG A 92 -6.51 -2.88 25.74
C ARG A 92 -5.43 -1.94 25.25
N VAL A 93 -5.20 -1.96 23.94
CA VAL A 93 -4.19 -1.15 23.26
C VAL A 93 -4.85 -0.31 22.19
N GLU A 94 -4.56 0.99 22.18
CA GLU A 94 -4.98 1.87 21.09
C GLU A 94 -4.11 1.58 19.85
N ILE A 95 -4.74 1.20 18.74
CA ILE A 95 -4.10 1.08 17.45
C ILE A 95 -4.40 2.36 16.65
N ARG A 96 -3.35 3.14 16.39
CA ARG A 96 -3.40 4.30 15.48
C ARG A 96 -2.99 3.84 14.10
N VAL A 97 -3.87 3.94 13.11
CA VAL A 97 -3.62 3.46 11.74
C VAL A 97 -3.31 4.64 10.83
N ALA A 98 -2.20 4.56 10.11
CA ALA A 98 -1.83 5.48 9.05
C ALA A 98 -1.48 4.74 7.75
N PHE A 99 -1.63 5.44 6.62
CA PHE A 99 -1.33 4.91 5.29
C PHE A 99 -0.30 5.81 4.63
N ALA A 100 0.76 5.22 4.07
CA ALA A 100 1.77 5.97 3.31
C ALA A 100 1.33 6.18 1.85
N MET A 101 1.90 7.21 1.20
CA MET A 101 1.62 7.55 -0.21
C MET A 101 1.83 6.37 -1.18
N HIS A 102 2.74 5.45 -0.86
CA HIS A 102 3.03 4.25 -1.64
C HIS A 102 1.83 3.26 -1.74
N CYS A 103 0.78 3.44 -0.93
CA CYS A 103 -0.43 2.61 -1.01
C CYS A 103 -1.25 2.85 -2.29
N PHE A 104 -1.10 4.02 -2.92
CA PHE A 104 -1.84 4.41 -4.14
C PHE A 104 -0.92 4.97 -5.24
N THR A 105 0.39 4.98 -5.01
CA THR A 105 1.39 5.46 -5.97
C THR A 105 2.47 4.41 -6.25
N ARG A 106 3.19 4.59 -7.35
CA ARG A 106 4.38 3.82 -7.74
C ARG A 106 5.60 4.74 -7.86
N ALA A 107 6.77 4.15 -8.09
CA ALA A 107 7.97 4.93 -8.38
C ALA A 107 7.69 5.91 -9.53
N ARG A 108 8.27 7.11 -9.45
CA ARG A 108 8.08 8.15 -10.46
C ARG A 108 8.47 7.61 -11.83
N ALA A 109 7.53 7.67 -12.78
CA ALA A 109 7.82 7.39 -14.18
C ALA A 109 8.50 8.61 -14.81
N GLU A 110 9.57 8.40 -15.57
CA GLU A 110 10.29 9.48 -16.27
C GLU A 110 9.44 10.10 -17.39
N SER A 111 8.55 9.31 -18.00
CA SER A 111 7.69 9.70 -19.12
C SER A 111 6.32 10.27 -18.71
N GLY A 112 6.04 10.40 -17.41
CA GLY A 112 4.73 10.83 -16.93
C GLY A 112 4.55 12.36 -16.95
N GLY A 113 3.41 12.82 -17.47
CA GLY A 113 3.00 14.23 -17.37
C GLY A 113 2.66 14.65 -15.93
N PRO A 114 2.56 15.96 -15.63
CA PRO A 114 2.29 16.47 -14.27
C PRO A 114 1.01 15.91 -13.63
N SER A 115 -0.01 15.63 -14.44
CA SER A 115 -1.29 15.04 -14.03
C SER A 115 -1.18 13.59 -13.57
N GLN A 116 -0.05 12.92 -13.78
CA GLN A 116 0.23 11.59 -13.25
C GLN A 116 1.01 11.61 -11.94
N LEU A 117 1.42 12.80 -11.48
CA LEU A 117 2.24 12.95 -10.29
C LEU A 117 1.36 13.20 -9.06
N TYR A 118 1.79 12.61 -7.96
CA TYR A 118 1.28 12.91 -6.62
C TYR A 118 2.49 13.24 -5.75
N LYS A 119 2.40 14.33 -4.98
CA LYS A 119 3.50 14.84 -4.17
C LYS A 119 3.04 15.15 -2.75
N ASP A 120 3.92 14.90 -1.79
CA ASP A 120 3.87 15.51 -0.47
C ASP A 120 5.17 16.31 -0.25
N GLU A 121 5.42 16.76 0.98
CA GLU A 121 6.63 17.51 1.34
C GLU A 121 7.91 16.66 1.27
N ARG A 122 7.80 15.32 1.20
CA ARG A 122 8.90 14.37 1.36
C ARG A 122 9.33 13.76 0.02
N GLU A 123 8.39 13.46 -0.86
CA GLU A 123 8.67 12.84 -2.15
C GLU A 123 7.61 13.14 -3.22
N THR A 124 7.97 12.89 -4.47
CA THR A 124 7.07 12.92 -5.63
C THR A 124 7.03 11.55 -6.28
N ARG A 125 5.83 11.03 -6.49
CA ARG A 125 5.57 9.69 -7.03
C ARG A 125 4.53 9.75 -8.15
N SER A 126 4.39 8.65 -8.89
CA SER A 126 3.34 8.56 -9.91
C SER A 126 2.10 7.89 -9.35
N PHE A 127 0.93 8.50 -9.52
CA PHE A 127 -0.36 7.88 -9.19
C PHE A 127 -0.52 6.55 -9.96
N CYS A 128 -1.08 5.54 -9.30
CA CYS A 128 -1.21 4.20 -9.86
C CYS A 128 -2.65 3.73 -9.71
N PRO A 129 -3.44 3.73 -10.81
CA PRO A 129 -4.84 3.31 -10.79
C PRO A 129 -5.06 1.90 -10.22
N ASP A 130 -4.19 0.94 -10.54
CA ASP A 130 -4.30 -0.43 -10.04
C ASP A 130 -4.14 -0.51 -8.51
N ARG A 131 -3.16 0.22 -7.96
CA ARG A 131 -2.98 0.31 -6.50
C ARG A 131 -4.16 1.04 -5.85
N TYR A 132 -4.61 2.12 -6.47
CA TYR A 132 -5.78 2.86 -6.00
C TYR A 132 -7.02 1.96 -5.96
N ALA A 133 -7.29 1.16 -6.99
CA ALA A 133 -8.45 0.28 -7.06
C ALA A 133 -8.52 -0.74 -5.92
N LEU A 134 -7.37 -1.19 -5.41
CA LEU A 134 -7.29 -2.13 -4.29
C LEU A 134 -7.23 -1.44 -2.92
N SER A 135 -6.84 -0.18 -2.88
CA SER A 135 -6.64 0.58 -1.63
C SER A 135 -7.88 0.70 -0.72
N PRO A 136 -9.15 0.67 -1.20
CA PRO A 136 -10.33 0.62 -0.33
C PRO A 136 -10.38 -0.59 0.62
N ARG A 137 -9.63 -1.66 0.33
CA ARG A 137 -9.55 -2.85 1.20
C ARG A 137 -8.68 -2.60 2.44
N LEU A 138 -7.75 -1.65 2.36
CA LEU A 138 -6.70 -1.46 3.37
C LEU A 138 -7.25 -1.13 4.78
N PRO A 139 -8.29 -0.28 4.95
CA PRO A 139 -8.88 -0.05 6.27
C PRO A 139 -9.47 -1.31 6.90
N THR A 140 -10.12 -2.15 6.10
CA THR A 140 -10.67 -3.44 6.56
C THR A 140 -9.54 -4.39 6.94
N ILE A 141 -8.53 -4.54 6.08
CA ILE A 141 -7.35 -5.36 6.37
C ILE A 141 -6.70 -4.92 7.68
N ALA A 142 -6.52 -3.61 7.90
CA ALA A 142 -5.92 -3.05 9.11
C ALA A 142 -6.69 -3.40 10.40
N ARG A 143 -8.03 -3.46 10.34
CA ARG A 143 -8.88 -3.89 11.48
C ARG A 143 -8.82 -5.39 11.70
N GLU A 144 -8.77 -6.16 10.62
CA GLU A 144 -8.71 -7.63 10.67
C GLU A 144 -7.31 -8.16 11.00
N LEU A 145 -6.27 -7.32 11.06
CA LEU A 145 -4.92 -7.78 11.39
C LEU A 145 -4.85 -8.56 12.70
N ALA A 146 -5.70 -8.22 13.67
CA ALA A 146 -5.80 -8.91 14.97
C ALA A 146 -5.95 -10.44 14.85
N THR A 147 -6.65 -10.93 13.82
CA THR A 147 -6.90 -12.36 13.59
C THR A 147 -5.90 -12.98 12.60
N ARG A 148 -4.99 -12.17 12.06
CA ARG A 148 -4.05 -12.55 11.00
C ARG A 148 -2.64 -12.83 11.52
N ARG A 149 -1.90 -13.58 10.71
CA ARG A 149 -0.44 -13.71 10.82
C ARG A 149 0.23 -12.75 9.85
N CYS A 150 1.32 -12.16 10.31
CA CYS A 150 2.21 -11.32 9.50
C CYS A 150 3.52 -12.06 9.26
N GLY A 151 4.01 -12.03 8.03
CA GLY A 151 5.35 -12.47 7.68
C GLY A 151 6.39 -11.39 7.92
N TYR A 152 7.65 -11.80 8.13
CA TYR A 152 8.77 -10.86 8.18
C TYR A 152 9.19 -10.51 6.75
N ALA A 153 9.11 -9.22 6.39
CA ALA A 153 9.55 -8.69 5.11
C ALA A 153 10.95 -8.05 5.22
N LYS A 154 11.46 -7.51 4.12
CA LYS A 154 12.73 -6.77 4.11
C LYS A 154 12.61 -5.43 4.83
N SER A 155 13.75 -4.88 5.26
CA SER A 155 13.84 -3.54 5.86
C SER A 155 12.93 -3.34 7.06
N GLU A 156 12.79 -4.39 7.87
CA GLU A 156 12.05 -4.35 9.16
C GLU A 156 10.55 -4.12 9.02
N ASN A 157 10.03 -4.35 7.82
CA ASN A 157 8.61 -4.41 7.57
C ASN A 157 8.06 -5.79 7.86
N TYR A 158 6.76 -5.81 8.10
CA TYR A 158 5.94 -7.00 8.11
C TYR A 158 5.06 -6.99 6.87
N VAL A 159 4.61 -8.17 6.47
CA VAL A 159 3.69 -8.31 5.34
C VAL A 159 2.54 -9.23 5.72
N THR A 160 1.32 -8.82 5.40
CA THR A 160 0.18 -9.74 5.33
C THR A 160 -0.25 -9.88 3.88
N VAL A 161 -0.73 -11.06 3.51
CA VAL A 161 -1.22 -11.34 2.17
C VAL A 161 -2.72 -11.52 2.24
N ASP A 162 -3.44 -10.66 1.54
CA ASP A 162 -4.87 -10.79 1.30
C ASP A 162 -5.09 -11.45 -0.06
N VAL A 163 -6.19 -12.18 -0.24
CA VAL A 163 -6.51 -12.85 -1.51
C VAL A 163 -7.82 -12.27 -2.04
N PRO A 164 -7.78 -11.11 -2.73
CA PRO A 164 -8.94 -10.65 -3.48
C PRO A 164 -9.29 -11.65 -4.57
N VAL A 165 -10.59 -11.99 -4.65
CA VAL A 165 -11.18 -12.65 -5.81
C VAL A 165 -11.86 -11.54 -6.63
N ALA A 166 -11.30 -11.23 -7.79
CA ALA A 166 -11.92 -10.33 -8.76
C ALA A 166 -12.07 -11.09 -10.08
N GLU A 167 -13.27 -11.10 -10.65
CA GLU A 167 -13.56 -11.72 -11.97
C GLU A 167 -13.11 -13.19 -12.08
N GLY A 168 -13.22 -13.96 -10.99
CA GLY A 168 -12.84 -15.37 -10.96
C GLY A 168 -11.32 -15.64 -10.93
N LYS A 169 -10.48 -14.61 -10.88
CA LYS A 169 -9.03 -14.74 -10.69
C LYS A 169 -8.64 -14.37 -9.25
N ALA A 170 -7.97 -15.29 -8.58
CA ALA A 170 -7.33 -15.01 -7.30
C ALA A 170 -6.04 -14.22 -7.56
N ALA A 171 -5.98 -12.98 -7.11
CA ALA A 171 -4.74 -12.21 -7.03
C ALA A 171 -4.23 -12.23 -5.60
N LEU A 172 -2.91 -12.25 -5.43
CA LEU A 172 -2.30 -12.12 -4.10
C LEU A 172 -2.03 -10.64 -3.84
N TYR A 173 -2.61 -10.06 -2.80
CA TYR A 173 -2.43 -8.66 -2.44
C TYR A 173 -1.53 -8.53 -1.23
N GLY A 174 -0.29 -8.08 -1.46
CA GLY A 174 0.71 -7.91 -0.41
C GLY A 174 0.56 -6.56 0.27
N VAL A 175 0.33 -6.56 1.58
CA VAL A 175 0.21 -5.36 2.40
C VAL A 175 1.39 -5.29 3.35
N PHE A 176 2.28 -4.32 3.12
CA PHE A 176 3.49 -4.10 3.90
C PHE A 176 3.25 -3.06 4.97
N LEU A 177 3.61 -3.38 6.20
CA LEU A 177 3.32 -2.56 7.37
C LEU A 177 4.49 -2.53 8.34
N ASN A 178 4.54 -1.48 9.15
CA ASN A 178 5.36 -1.43 10.36
C ASN A 178 4.47 -1.13 11.57
N VAL A 179 5.00 -1.43 12.76
CA VAL A 179 4.35 -1.14 14.03
C VAL A 179 5.37 -0.46 14.93
N LEU A 180 5.02 0.70 15.48
CA LEU A 180 5.87 1.48 16.38
C LEU A 180 5.13 1.77 17.67
N ARG A 181 5.82 1.77 18.81
CA ARG A 181 5.24 2.20 20.08
C ARG A 181 5.05 3.71 20.08
N VAL A 182 3.87 4.17 20.51
CA VAL A 182 3.65 5.59 20.82
C VAL A 182 4.09 5.84 22.27
N LYS A 183 4.95 6.82 22.48
CA LYS A 183 5.56 7.07 23.81
C LYS A 183 4.74 8.01 24.68
N ASP A 184 4.12 9.03 24.09
CA ASP A 184 3.49 10.11 24.87
C ASP A 184 1.97 9.90 25.06
N SER A 185 1.48 8.65 24.96
CA SER A 185 0.05 8.33 25.01
C SER A 185 -0.40 8.08 26.46
N ALA A 186 -1.65 8.43 26.78
CA ALA A 186 -2.21 8.24 28.11
C ALA A 186 -2.29 6.75 28.55
N GLY A 187 -2.27 5.82 27.58
CA GLY A 187 -2.23 4.38 27.80
C GLY A 187 -1.41 3.66 26.72
N PRO A 188 -1.39 2.31 26.72
CA PRO A 188 -0.71 1.52 25.70
C PRO A 188 -1.22 1.87 24.30
N ALA A 189 -0.33 2.35 23.44
CA ALA A 189 -0.68 2.69 22.07
C ALA A 189 0.44 2.34 21.09
N VAL A 190 0.05 1.91 19.90
CA VAL A 190 0.96 1.67 18.78
C VAL A 190 0.49 2.39 17.52
N LEU A 191 1.44 2.85 16.73
CA LEU A 191 1.24 3.34 15.37
C LEU A 191 1.46 2.19 14.40
N LEU A 192 0.38 1.74 13.75
CA LEU A 192 0.39 0.86 12.60
C LEU A 192 0.46 1.72 11.34
N THR A 193 1.58 1.66 10.60
CA THR A 193 1.66 2.31 9.28
C THR A 193 1.63 1.25 8.20
N ILE A 194 0.64 1.31 7.31
CA ILE A 194 0.70 0.58 6.05
C ILE A 194 1.61 1.35 5.11
N GLN A 195 2.82 0.84 4.91
CA GLN A 195 3.86 1.50 4.15
C GLN A 195 3.70 1.32 2.64
N SER A 196 3.12 0.22 2.19
CA SER A 196 2.93 -0.06 0.75
C SER A 196 1.95 -1.20 0.59
N ALA A 197 1.18 -1.19 -0.49
CA ALA A 197 0.33 -2.31 -0.83
C ALA A 197 0.19 -2.46 -2.34
N TYR A 198 0.28 -3.69 -2.84
CA TYR A 198 0.21 -3.99 -4.28
C TYR A 198 0.00 -5.48 -4.55
N GLU A 199 -0.49 -5.79 -5.74
CA GLU A 199 -0.60 -7.16 -6.22
C GLU A 199 0.77 -7.82 -6.37
N LEU A 200 0.90 -9.02 -5.83
CA LEU A 200 2.05 -9.87 -5.95
C LEU A 200 1.90 -10.73 -7.20
N VAL A 201 3.02 -10.90 -7.91
CA VAL A 201 3.07 -11.74 -9.10
C VAL A 201 2.97 -13.20 -8.69
N LEU A 202 1.94 -13.90 -9.20
CA LEU A 202 1.76 -15.34 -9.00
C LEU A 202 2.99 -16.12 -9.49
N GLY A 203 3.37 -17.16 -8.77
CA GLY A 203 4.55 -17.98 -9.08
C GLY A 203 5.90 -17.38 -8.67
N ARG A 204 5.94 -16.12 -8.18
CA ARG A 204 7.14 -15.59 -7.51
C ARG A 204 7.13 -15.94 -6.02
N GLN A 205 8.33 -16.11 -5.45
CA GLN A 205 8.48 -16.30 -4.01
C GLN A 205 7.85 -15.10 -3.27
N LEU A 206 6.98 -15.41 -2.30
CA LEU A 206 6.37 -14.39 -1.46
C LEU A 206 7.44 -13.61 -0.70
N PRO A 207 7.26 -12.29 -0.53
CA PRO A 207 8.22 -11.42 0.14
C PRO A 207 8.14 -11.55 1.68
N MET A 208 7.97 -12.77 2.18
CA MET A 208 7.84 -13.09 3.60
C MET A 208 8.75 -14.25 4.01
N ARG A 209 9.28 -14.17 5.23
CA ARG A 209 9.93 -15.27 5.95
C ARG A 209 9.26 -15.45 7.29
N GLY A 210 9.11 -16.69 7.74
CA GLY A 210 8.45 -17.01 9.01
C GLY A 210 7.07 -16.37 9.16
N SER A 211 6.54 -16.37 10.38
CA SER A 211 5.32 -15.61 10.69
C SER A 211 5.20 -15.29 12.18
N ILE A 212 4.51 -14.20 12.50
CA ILE A 212 4.16 -13.76 13.84
C ILE A 212 2.67 -13.38 13.86
N ARG A 213 1.94 -13.70 14.94
CA ARG A 213 0.57 -13.19 15.12
C ARG A 213 0.62 -11.68 15.33
N PHE A 214 -0.30 -10.92 14.74
CA PHE A 214 -0.30 -9.47 14.90
C PHE A 214 -0.39 -9.04 16.36
N THR A 215 -1.25 -9.69 17.17
CA THR A 215 -1.34 -9.42 18.61
C THR A 215 0.01 -9.56 19.32
N ARG A 216 0.75 -10.65 19.03
CA ARG A 216 2.10 -10.86 19.55
C ARG A 216 3.10 -9.80 19.08
N LEU A 217 2.98 -9.33 17.83
CA LEU A 217 3.80 -8.22 17.33
C LEU A 217 3.53 -6.93 18.11
N VAL A 218 2.26 -6.63 18.41
CA VAL A 218 1.88 -5.45 19.21
C VAL A 218 2.43 -5.57 20.63
N GLU A 219 2.27 -6.71 21.31
CA GLU A 219 2.83 -6.98 22.64
C GLU A 219 4.34 -6.71 22.70
N LEU A 220 5.09 -7.30 21.76
CA LEU A 220 6.54 -7.14 21.71
C LEU A 220 6.93 -5.67 21.44
N THR A 221 6.18 -4.99 20.58
CA THR A 221 6.40 -3.57 20.29
C THR A 221 6.18 -2.71 21.53
N LEU A 222 5.14 -2.97 22.31
CA LEU A 222 4.89 -2.28 23.58
C LEU A 222 6.01 -2.54 24.60
N GLN A 223 6.56 -3.76 24.64
CA GLN A 223 7.70 -4.13 25.47
C GLN A 223 9.04 -3.54 24.97
N GLY A 224 9.06 -2.88 23.80
CA GLY A 224 10.29 -2.40 23.18
C GLY A 224 11.17 -3.52 22.61
N ILE A 225 10.62 -4.73 22.47
CA ILE A 225 11.31 -5.90 21.94
C ILE A 225 11.04 -5.98 20.45
N LYS A 226 12.12 -6.09 19.68
CA LYS A 226 12.04 -6.28 18.24
C LYS A 226 11.98 -7.78 17.90
N PRO A 227 10.88 -8.27 17.32
CA PRO A 227 10.80 -9.68 16.95
C PRO A 227 11.80 -10.00 15.85
N ARG A 228 12.53 -11.09 16.02
CA ARG A 228 13.49 -11.59 15.02
C ARG A 228 12.81 -12.68 14.19
N PRO A 229 13.07 -12.74 12.87
CA PRO A 229 12.61 -13.87 12.08
C PRO A 229 13.23 -15.17 12.62
N PRO A 230 12.51 -16.31 12.52
CA PRO A 230 13.07 -17.62 12.85
C PRO A 230 14.39 -17.83 12.10
N ARG A 231 15.39 -18.42 12.75
CA ARG A 231 16.58 -18.91 12.06
C ARG A 231 16.16 -20.11 11.20
N ASN A 232 16.50 -20.06 9.92
CA ASN A 232 16.40 -21.22 9.02
C ASN A 232 17.36 -22.32 9.48
#